data_AF-A0A849T854-F1
#
_entry.id   AF-A0A849T854-F1
#
_cell.length_a   1.000
_cell.length_b   1.000
_cell.length_c   1.000
_cell.angle_alpha   90.00
_cell.angle_beta   90.00
_cell.angle_gamma   90.00
#
_symmetry.space_group_name_H-M   'P 1'
#
loop_
_entity.id
_entity.type
_entity.pdbx_description
1 polymer ?
#
loop_
_entity_poly.entity_id
_entity_poly.type
_entity_poly.pdbx_seq_one_letter_code
_entity_poly.pdbx_strand_id
1 'polypeptide(L)'
;MDIVNDLLKSGVHGLDQVLGGGFLPARLYLIVGAAGTGKTIHGNQIAFYNIKKGQMSLFVTLSSESQGRMLDHIRPFNFYTDESIGQGLRI
;
A
#
# COMPACT_ATOMS: atom_id res chain seq x y z
N MET A 1 -3.84 1.94 -24.92
CA MET A 1 -3.88 1.69 -23.46
C MET A 1 -5.32 1.86 -23.05
N ASP A 2 -6.06 0.76 -22.95
CA ASP A 2 -7.47 0.80 -22.58
C ASP A 2 -7.56 0.95 -21.07
N ILE A 3 -7.83 2.18 -20.63
CA ILE A 3 -7.81 2.59 -19.20
C ILE A 3 -8.74 1.72 -18.33
N VAL A 4 -9.78 1.12 -18.93
CA VAL A 4 -10.76 0.26 -18.25
C VAL A 4 -10.22 -1.16 -18.01
N ASN A 5 -9.28 -1.64 -18.82
CA ASN A 5 -8.80 -3.04 -18.76
C ASN A 5 -7.57 -3.23 -17.84
N ASP A 6 -6.86 -2.17 -17.48
CA ASP A 6 -5.62 -2.22 -16.68
C ASP A 6 -5.78 -1.65 -15.25
N LEU A 7 -6.79 -2.12 -14.51
CA LEU A 7 -7.00 -1.71 -13.11
C LEU A 7 -5.91 -2.26 -12.18
N LEU A 8 -5.45 -1.42 -11.26
CA LEU A 8 -4.50 -1.76 -10.20
C LEU A 8 -5.25 -2.21 -8.94
N LYS A 9 -5.07 -3.48 -8.55
CA LYS A 9 -5.67 -4.01 -7.32
C LYS A 9 -5.03 -3.36 -6.10
N SER A 10 -5.84 -3.06 -5.08
CA SER A 10 -5.38 -2.57 -3.77
C SER A 10 -4.78 -3.68 -2.90
N GLY A 11 -5.11 -4.94 -3.19
CA GLY A 11 -4.78 -6.07 -2.32
C GLY A 11 -5.71 -6.20 -1.11
N VAL A 12 -6.76 -5.36 -1.03
CA VAL A 12 -7.85 -5.44 -0.06
C VAL A 12 -9.12 -5.81 -0.82
N HIS A 13 -9.55 -7.07 -0.70
CA HIS A 13 -10.66 -7.60 -1.48
C HIS A 13 -11.94 -6.75 -1.42
N GLY A 14 -12.35 -6.34 -0.21
CA GLY A 14 -13.55 -5.52 -0.02
C GLY A 14 -13.42 -4.12 -0.65
N LEU A 15 -12.22 -3.53 -0.65
CA LEU A 15 -12.01 -2.24 -1.30
C LEU A 15 -12.02 -2.37 -2.82
N ASP A 16 -11.39 -3.41 -3.36
CA ASP A 16 -11.41 -3.66 -4.81
C ASP A 16 -12.84 -3.86 -5.32
N GLN A 17 -13.73 -4.48 -4.54
CA GLN A 17 -15.15 -4.57 -4.87
C GLN A 17 -15.83 -3.20 -4.89
N VAL A 18 -15.62 -2.38 -3.86
CA VAL A 18 -16.20 -1.01 -3.78
C VAL A 18 -15.72 -0.14 -4.94
N LEU A 19 -14.45 -0.29 -5.36
CA LEU A 19 -13.86 0.46 -6.46
C LEU A 19 -14.21 -0.10 -7.85
N GLY A 20 -15.05 -1.14 -7.95
CA GLY A 20 -15.41 -1.74 -9.25
C GLY A 20 -14.26 -2.48 -9.93
N GLY A 21 -13.29 -2.97 -9.16
CA GLY A 21 -12.17 -3.77 -9.64
C GLY A 21 -10.80 -3.20 -9.30
N GLY A 22 -10.69 -2.03 -8.68
CA GLY A 22 -9.41 -1.47 -8.20
C GLY A 22 -9.21 -0.03 -8.64
N PHE A 23 -7.98 0.45 -8.52
CA PHE A 23 -7.58 1.80 -8.88
C PHE A 23 -7.31 1.93 -10.38
N LEU A 24 -7.75 3.03 -10.99
CA LEU A 24 -7.26 3.47 -12.29
C LEU A 24 -5.76 3.81 -12.21
N PRO A 25 -4.93 3.35 -13.16
CA PRO A 25 -3.51 3.67 -13.20
C PRO A 25 -3.26 5.16 -13.48
N ALA A 26 -2.08 5.65 -13.09
CA ALA A 26 -1.66 7.05 -13.27
C ALA A 26 -2.67 8.07 -12.69
N ARG A 27 -3.14 7.82 -11.46
CA ARG A 27 -4.04 8.70 -10.70
C ARG A 27 -3.54 8.88 -9.28
N LEU A 28 -3.92 10.03 -8.70
CA LEU A 28 -3.71 10.33 -7.29
C LEU A 28 -4.95 9.90 -6.49
N TYR A 29 -4.74 9.11 -5.45
CA TYR A 29 -5.78 8.72 -4.49
C TYR A 29 -5.45 9.29 -3.12
N LEU A 30 -6.48 9.75 -2.42
CA LEU A 30 -6.37 10.28 -1.07
C LEU A 30 -7.20 9.42 -0.12
N ILE A 31 -6.54 8.90 0.92
CA ILE A 31 -7.20 8.14 2.00
C ILE A 31 -7.33 9.06 3.21
N VAL A 32 -8.56 9.42 3.58
CA VAL A 32 -8.86 10.34 4.68
C VAL A 32 -9.61 9.61 5.80
N GLY A 33 -9.32 9.97 7.04
CA GLY A 33 -9.99 9.43 8.22
C GLY A 33 -9.32 9.89 9.51
N ALA A 34 -10.03 9.75 10.63
CA ALA A 34 -9.54 10.11 11.96
C ALA A 34 -8.25 9.35 12.37
N ALA A 35 -7.56 9.79 13.41
CA ALA A 35 -6.42 9.04 13.95
C ALA A 35 -6.84 7.61 14.34
N GLY A 36 -5.97 6.63 14.12
CA GLY A 36 -6.26 5.23 14.43
C GLY A 36 -7.14 4.47 13.41
N THR A 37 -7.69 5.13 12.38
CA THR A 37 -8.54 4.44 11.37
C THR A 37 -7.77 3.54 10.38
N GLY A 38 -6.47 3.32 10.59
CA GLY A 38 -5.68 2.39 9.79
C GLY A 38 -5.13 2.92 8.46
N LYS A 39 -5.10 4.24 8.23
CA LYS A 39 -4.57 4.83 6.97
C LYS A 39 -3.15 4.37 6.63
N THR A 40 -2.25 4.42 7.61
CA THR A 40 -0.84 3.99 7.45
C THR A 40 -0.74 2.50 7.15
N ILE A 41 -1.54 1.68 7.85
CA ILE A 41 -1.63 0.24 7.61
C ILE A 41 -2.11 -0.02 6.17
N HIS A 42 -3.13 0.70 5.73
CA HIS A 42 -3.70 0.55 4.39
C HIS A 42 -2.70 0.95 3.29
N GLY A 43 -2.00 2.07 3.46
CA GLY A 43 -0.95 2.48 2.52
C GLY A 43 0.18 1.46 2.40
N ASN A 44 0.61 0.89 3.54
CA ASN A 44 1.61 -0.18 3.53
C ASN A 44 1.07 -1.46 2.89
N GLN A 45 -0.16 -1.87 3.18
CA GLN A 45 -0.75 -3.07 2.59
C GLN A 45 -0.78 -3.01 1.06
N ILE A 46 -1.12 -1.84 0.47
CA ILE A 46 -1.06 -1.63 -0.98
C ILE A 46 0.38 -1.74 -1.49
N ALA A 47 1.34 -1.11 -0.80
CA ALA A 47 2.75 -1.15 -1.19
C ALA A 47 3.31 -2.58 -1.20
N PHE A 48 3.10 -3.34 -0.12
CA PHE A 48 3.53 -4.73 -0.02
C PHE A 48 2.81 -5.64 -1.03
N TYR A 49 1.53 -5.38 -1.34
CA TYR A 49 0.82 -6.10 -2.40
C TYR A 49 1.50 -5.93 -3.77
N ASN A 50 1.86 -4.70 -4.13
CA ASN A 50 2.55 -4.41 -5.39
C ASN A 50 3.94 -5.04 -5.45
N ILE A 51 4.67 -5.06 -4.33
CA ILE A 51 6.00 -5.69 -4.26
C ILE A 51 5.91 -7.20 -4.47
N LYS A 52 4.92 -7.86 -3.87
CA LYS A 52 4.65 -9.29 -4.13
C LYS A 52 4.33 -9.60 -5.60
N LYS A 53 3.95 -8.59 -6.39
CA LYS A 53 3.76 -8.68 -7.85
C LYS A 53 5.00 -8.32 -8.66
N GLY A 54 6.15 -8.11 -8.01
CA GLY A 54 7.41 -7.71 -8.64
C GLY A 54 7.47 -6.22 -9.01
N GLN A 55 6.59 -5.39 -8.46
CA GLN A 55 6.59 -3.95 -8.68
C GLN A 55 7.34 -3.20 -7.57
N MET A 56 7.82 -2.00 -7.87
CA MET A 56 8.47 -1.13 -6.89
C MET A 56 7.43 -0.25 -6.18
N SER A 57 7.61 -0.01 -4.89
CA SER A 57 6.82 0.96 -4.13
C SER A 57 7.73 1.87 -3.30
N LEU A 58 7.36 3.16 -3.23
CA LEU A 58 8.01 4.16 -2.38
C LEU A 58 7.01 4.61 -1.33
N PHE A 59 7.36 4.44 -0.05
CA PHE A 59 6.54 4.89 1.07
C PHE A 59 7.18 6.11 1.71
N VAL A 60 6.62 7.29 1.46
CA VAL A 60 7.11 8.54 2.05
C VAL A 60 6.26 8.92 3.25
N THR A 61 6.89 9.13 4.40
CA THR A 61 6.22 9.62 5.62
C THR A 61 6.73 11.01 6.00
N LEU A 62 5.81 11.90 6.35
CA LEU A 62 6.12 13.22 6.95
C LEU A 62 5.91 13.19 8.47
N SER A 63 5.68 12.01 9.03
CA SER A 63 5.42 11.81 10.46
C SER A 63 6.73 11.97 11.25
N SER A 64 6.62 12.37 12.52
CA SER A 64 7.77 12.39 13.44
C SER A 64 8.24 10.99 13.88
N GLU A 65 7.52 9.95 13.48
CA GLU A 65 7.86 8.55 13.74
C GLU A 65 9.00 8.07 12.83
N SER A 66 9.98 7.35 13.38
CA SER A 66 11.07 6.78 12.60
C SER A 66 10.60 5.62 11.72
N GLN A 67 11.28 5.40 10.60
CA GLN A 67 10.99 4.30 9.67
C GLN A 67 10.99 2.93 10.38
N GLY A 68 11.96 2.69 11.28
CA GLY A 68 12.04 1.45 12.05
C GLY A 68 10.82 1.21 12.94
N ARG A 69 10.33 2.24 13.65
CA ARG A 69 9.15 2.10 14.52
C ARG A 69 7.88 1.84 13.72
N MET A 70 7.75 2.48 12.55
CA MET A 70 6.64 2.20 11.64
C MET A 70 6.66 0.74 11.16
N LEU A 71 7.85 0.21 10.83
CA LEU A 71 8.04 -1.19 10.47
C LEU A 71 7.65 -2.13 11.61
N ASP A 72 8.04 -1.83 12.85
CA ASP A 72 7.66 -2.62 14.03
C ASP A 72 6.13 -2.73 14.18
N HIS A 73 5.40 -1.65 13.90
CA HIS A 73 3.94 -1.64 13.94
C HIS A 73 3.28 -2.48 12.85
N ILE A 74 3.88 -2.56 11.65
CA ILE A 74 3.29 -3.31 10.53
C ILE A 74 3.79 -4.77 10.44
N ARG A 75 4.87 -5.12 11.14
CA ARG A 75 5.47 -6.46 11.14
C ARG A 75 4.49 -7.59 11.51
N PRO A 76 3.55 -7.43 12.46
CA PRO A 76 2.59 -8.48 12.80
C PRO A 76 1.55 -8.78 11.72
N PHE A 77 1.42 -7.91 10.70
CA PHE A 77 0.41 -8.10 9.65
C PHE A 77 0.88 -9.10 8.59
N ASN A 78 -0.05 -9.90 8.08
CA ASN A 78 0.22 -10.95 7.08
C ASN A 78 0.75 -10.44 5.72
N PHE A 79 0.61 -9.15 5.42
CA PHE A 79 1.14 -8.57 4.20
C PHE A 79 2.63 -8.28 4.30
N TYR A 80 3.17 -8.14 5.52
CA TYR A 80 4.58 -7.87 5.76
C TYR A 80 5.46 -9.07 5.38
N THR A 81 6.62 -8.78 4.79
CA THR A 81 7.67 -9.75 4.47
C THR A 81 9.02 -9.05 4.53
N ASP A 82 9.99 -9.58 5.26
CA ASP A 82 11.32 -8.97 5.40
C ASP A 82 12.04 -8.88 4.03
N GLU A 83 11.77 -9.80 3.11
CA GLU A 83 12.37 -9.85 1.75
C GLU A 83 11.96 -8.66 0.87
N SER A 84 10.81 -8.04 1.16
CA SER A 84 10.31 -6.89 0.39
C SER A 84 11.13 -5.62 0.67
N ILE A 85 11.81 -5.54 1.81
CA ILE A 85 12.58 -4.36 2.22
C ILE A 85 13.90 -4.33 1.45
N GLY A 86 14.18 -3.21 0.76
CA GLY A 86 15.42 -3.02 -0.01
C GLY A 86 15.41 -3.63 -1.41
N GLN A 87 14.59 -4.65 -1.68
CA GLN A 87 14.39 -5.20 -3.03
C GLN A 87 13.23 -4.52 -3.78
N GLY A 88 12.14 -4.20 -3.08
CA GLY A 88 10.92 -3.66 -3.69
C GLY A 88 10.33 -2.43 -2.99
N LEU A 89 10.45 -2.37 -1.65
CA LEU A 89 10.05 -1.21 -0.86
C LEU A 89 11.24 -0.30 -0.60
N ARG A 90 11.07 0.98 -0.95
CA ARG A 90 11.91 2.08 -0.48
C ARG A 90 11.09 2.94 0.47
N ILE A 91 11.70 3.36 1.58
CA ILE A 91 11.06 4.16 2.64
C ILE A 91 11.88 5.42 2.83
#